data_AF-A0A2G9UST2-F1
#
_entry.id   AF-A0A2G9UST2-F1
#
_cell.length_a   1.000
_cell.length_b   1.000
_cell.length_c   1.000
_cell.angle_alpha   90.00
_cell.angle_beta   90.00
_cell.angle_gamma   90.00
#
_symmetry.space_group_name_H-M   'P 1'
#
loop_
_entity.id
_entity.type
_entity.pdbx_description
1 polymer ?
#
loop_
_entity_poly.entity_id
_entity_poly.type
_entity_poly.pdbx_seq_one_letter_code
_entity_poly.pdbx_strand_id
1 'polypeptide(L)'
;MVLLLAIAFLGYATADVQYSDSFARNVMYPLSAAAYSDQPQQCLSRLFPNSTASWLYGGRISRYFSDAFSHIWGAGMAEDFFFLQKQYPEYEVWITGHSLGGSLASLAASFLVGSHIAEPSKVKLVTFGQPRTGNSNFSETHNNQAFYKEDMRPDNYKICEGGYFSLP
;
A
#
# COMPACT_ATOMS: atom_id res chain seq x y z
N MET A 1 14.72 -27.95 -15.20
CA MET A 1 13.46 -28.34 -15.87
C MET A 1 12.35 -27.53 -15.21
N VAL A 2 11.78 -26.55 -15.91
CA VAL A 2 10.84 -25.56 -15.31
C VAL A 2 9.44 -25.91 -15.80
N LEU A 3 8.55 -26.21 -14.87
CA LEU A 3 7.12 -26.36 -15.13
C LEU A 3 6.48 -24.98 -14.92
N LEU A 4 6.20 -24.28 -16.02
CA LEU A 4 5.48 -23.02 -16.03
C LEU A 4 3.99 -23.31 -16.20
N LEU A 5 3.21 -23.14 -15.14
CA LEU A 5 1.76 -23.18 -15.20
C LEU A 5 1.25 -21.76 -15.46
N ALA A 6 0.99 -21.44 -16.73
CA ALA A 6 0.27 -20.22 -17.10
C ALA A 6 -1.23 -20.50 -17.04
N ILE A 7 -1.93 -19.92 -16.06
CA ILE A 7 -3.40 -19.97 -16.00
C ILE A 7 -3.93 -19.01 -17.06
N ALA A 8 -4.34 -19.55 -18.20
CA ALA A 8 -5.12 -18.82 -19.19
C ALA A 8 -6.58 -18.76 -18.73
N PHE A 9 -7.07 -17.57 -18.38
CA PHE A 9 -8.50 -17.34 -18.17
C PHE A 9 -9.25 -17.45 -19.50
N LEU A 10 -9.91 -18.58 -19.73
CA LEU A 10 -10.99 -18.71 -20.73
C LEU A 10 -12.30 -18.23 -20.09
N GLY A 11 -12.46 -16.90 -20.05
CA GLY A 11 -13.70 -16.24 -19.70
C GLY A 11 -13.99 -15.15 -20.71
N TYR A 12 -14.64 -15.49 -21.83
CA TYR A 12 -15.16 -14.50 -22.77
C TYR A 12 -16.45 -13.92 -22.17
N ALA A 13 -16.30 -12.83 -21.42
CA ALA A 13 -17.35 -11.82 -21.31
C ALA A 13 -16.83 -10.61 -22.09
N THR A 14 -17.31 -10.43 -23.32
CA THR A 14 -17.16 -9.14 -24.01
C THR A 14 -18.13 -8.17 -23.34
N ALA A 15 -17.79 -7.71 -22.14
CA ALA A 15 -18.33 -6.44 -21.67
C ALA A 15 -17.76 -5.39 -22.63
N ASP A 16 -18.61 -4.81 -23.46
CA ASP A 16 -18.23 -3.66 -24.26
C ASP A 16 -17.95 -2.53 -23.26
N VAL A 17 -16.70 -2.38 -22.84
CA VAL A 17 -16.27 -1.32 -21.92
C VAL A 17 -16.26 -0.03 -22.73
N GLN A 18 -17.45 0.51 -22.96
CA GLN A 18 -17.61 1.76 -23.69
C GLN A 18 -16.99 2.88 -22.86
N TYR A 19 -16.04 3.61 -23.46
CA TYR A 19 -15.47 4.79 -22.82
C TYR A 19 -16.59 5.78 -22.45
N SER A 20 -16.60 6.21 -21.20
CA SER A 20 -17.51 7.24 -20.70
C SER A 20 -16.70 8.47 -20.29
N ASP A 21 -16.82 9.55 -21.06
CA ASP A 21 -16.18 10.84 -20.76
C ASP A 21 -16.61 11.37 -19.39
N SER A 22 -17.89 11.20 -19.02
CA SER A 22 -18.39 11.57 -17.68
C SER A 22 -17.71 10.77 -16.57
N PHE A 23 -17.56 9.45 -16.74
CA PHE A 23 -16.83 8.63 -15.77
C PHE A 23 -15.35 9.04 -15.68
N ALA A 24 -14.70 9.30 -16.82
CA ALA A 24 -13.32 9.76 -16.84
C ALA A 24 -13.15 11.10 -16.12
N ARG A 25 -14.01 12.09 -16.39
CA ARG A 25 -13.89 13.46 -15.84
C ARG A 25 -14.36 13.59 -14.40
N ASN A 26 -15.43 12.90 -14.03
CA ASN A 26 -16.08 13.11 -12.73
C ASN A 26 -15.71 12.05 -11.70
N VAL A 27 -15.13 10.92 -12.14
CA VAL A 27 -14.73 9.83 -11.24
C VAL A 27 -13.23 9.60 -11.30
N MET A 28 -12.69 9.22 -12.47
CA MET A 28 -11.29 8.84 -12.57
C MET A 28 -10.34 10.01 -12.34
N TYR A 29 -10.57 11.16 -12.97
CA TYR A 29 -9.69 12.31 -12.86
C TYR A 29 -9.55 12.85 -11.42
N PRO A 30 -10.64 13.05 -10.65
CA PRO A 30 -10.51 13.46 -9.26
C PRO A 30 -9.88 12.40 -8.35
N LEU A 31 -10.12 11.11 -8.60
CA LEU A 31 -9.46 10.02 -7.88
C LEU A 31 -7.94 10.04 -8.12
N SER A 32 -7.52 10.18 -9.37
CA SER A 32 -6.10 10.30 -9.72
C SER A 32 -5.45 11.54 -9.12
N ALA A 33 -6.14 12.69 -9.14
CA ALA A 33 -5.65 13.91 -8.51
C ALA A 33 -5.58 13.77 -6.98
N ALA A 34 -6.58 13.15 -6.36
CA ALA A 34 -6.60 12.90 -4.93
C ALA A 34 -5.45 11.98 -4.51
N ALA A 35 -5.13 10.95 -5.28
CA ALA A 35 -4.08 9.97 -4.95
C ALA A 35 -2.73 10.61 -4.56
N TYR A 36 -2.41 11.79 -5.12
CA TYR A 36 -1.17 12.51 -4.86
C TYR A 36 -1.37 13.94 -4.33
N SER A 37 -2.58 14.31 -3.88
CA SER A 37 -2.88 15.63 -3.30
C SER A 37 -2.65 15.67 -1.80
N ASP A 38 -2.19 16.79 -1.22
CA ASP A 38 -1.80 16.90 0.21
C ASP A 38 -2.90 16.51 1.19
N GLN A 39 -4.16 16.75 0.83
CA GLN A 39 -5.31 16.44 1.67
C GLN A 39 -6.35 15.64 0.86
N PRO A 40 -6.04 14.36 0.55
CA PRO A 40 -6.86 13.58 -0.38
C PRO A 40 -8.25 13.32 0.18
N GLN A 41 -8.41 13.24 1.50
CA GLN A 41 -9.70 12.99 2.15
C GLN A 41 -10.71 14.11 1.91
N GLN A 42 -10.29 15.37 1.84
CA GLN A 42 -11.21 16.49 1.59
C GLN A 42 -11.81 16.41 0.18
N CYS A 43 -11.01 15.99 -0.80
CA CYS A 43 -11.45 15.79 -2.18
C CYS A 43 -12.38 14.57 -2.25
N LEU A 44 -11.92 13.44 -1.71
CA LEU A 44 -12.64 12.16 -1.77
C LEU A 44 -13.95 12.21 -1.00
N SER A 45 -14.02 12.85 0.17
CA SER A 45 -15.26 12.89 0.96
C SER A 45 -16.37 13.72 0.30
N ARG A 46 -16.01 14.70 -0.54
CA ARG A 46 -16.97 15.53 -1.28
C ARG A 46 -17.55 14.79 -2.48
N LEU A 47 -16.71 14.01 -3.18
CA LEU A 47 -17.10 13.32 -4.42
C LEU A 47 -17.64 11.91 -4.18
N PHE A 48 -17.13 11.24 -3.14
CA PHE A 48 -17.44 9.85 -2.81
C PHE A 48 -17.76 9.76 -1.31
N PRO A 49 -19.04 9.85 -0.93
CA PRO A 49 -19.46 9.59 0.43
C PRO A 49 -18.94 8.23 0.90
N ASN A 50 -18.49 8.13 2.15
CA ASN A 50 -17.92 6.90 2.75
C ASN A 50 -16.62 6.39 2.11
N SER A 51 -15.86 7.25 1.42
CA SER A 51 -14.54 6.92 0.84
C SER A 51 -13.42 6.72 1.86
N THR A 52 -13.66 6.97 3.16
CA THR A 52 -12.68 6.76 4.23
C THR A 52 -13.19 5.80 5.29
N ALA A 53 -12.27 5.03 5.86
CA ALA A 53 -12.53 4.12 6.98
C ALA A 53 -11.64 4.49 8.17
N SER A 54 -12.13 4.28 9.39
CA SER A 54 -11.28 4.34 10.59
C SER A 54 -10.30 3.17 10.54
N TRP A 55 -9.02 3.43 10.79
CA TRP A 55 -8.01 2.39 10.87
C TRP A 55 -7.75 2.07 12.33
N LEU A 56 -7.89 0.79 12.70
CA LEU A 56 -7.77 0.34 14.08
C LEU A 56 -6.41 0.72 14.70
N TYR A 57 -5.37 0.76 13.87
CA TYR A 57 -4.00 1.03 14.27
C TYR A 57 -3.59 2.50 14.11
N GLY A 58 -4.57 3.41 14.00
CA GLY A 58 -4.36 4.86 14.03
C GLY A 58 -4.91 5.61 12.82
N GLY A 59 -5.68 6.67 13.08
CA GLY A 59 -6.15 7.58 12.05
C GLY A 59 -7.27 7.05 11.15
N ARG A 60 -7.38 7.64 9.96
CA ARG A 60 -8.34 7.25 8.92
C ARG A 60 -7.61 6.99 7.62
N ILE A 61 -8.02 5.95 6.92
CA ILE A 61 -7.44 5.54 5.63
C ILE A 61 -8.49 5.56 4.53
N SER A 62 -8.04 5.48 3.28
CA SER A 62 -8.93 5.22 2.15
C SER A 62 -9.64 3.88 2.36
N ARG A 63 -10.98 3.88 2.26
CA ARG A 63 -11.78 2.66 2.38
C ARG A 63 -11.41 1.64 1.32
N TYR A 64 -11.12 2.10 0.10
CA TYR A 64 -10.70 1.24 -1.00
C TYR A 64 -9.44 0.43 -0.65
N PHE A 65 -8.41 1.06 -0.08
CA PHE A 65 -7.20 0.35 0.33
C PHE A 65 -7.46 -0.59 1.52
N SER A 66 -8.30 -0.17 2.48
CA SER A 66 -8.71 -1.00 3.62
C SER A 66 -9.39 -2.30 3.16
N ASP A 67 -10.37 -2.17 2.28
CA ASP A 67 -11.16 -3.31 1.79
C ASP A 67 -10.28 -4.23 0.94
N ALA A 68 -9.46 -3.67 0.05
CA ALA A 68 -8.53 -4.43 -0.78
C ALA A 68 -7.50 -5.20 0.07
N PHE A 69 -6.88 -4.55 1.06
CA PHE A 69 -5.97 -5.22 2.00
C PHE A 69 -6.68 -6.35 2.75
N SER A 70 -7.87 -6.09 3.29
CA SER A 70 -8.61 -7.08 4.08
C SER A 70 -8.97 -8.32 3.26
N HIS A 71 -9.39 -8.13 2.01
CA HIS A 71 -9.67 -9.25 1.10
C HIS A 71 -8.42 -10.07 0.79
N ILE A 72 -7.29 -9.42 0.47
CA ILE A 72 -6.05 -10.13 0.16
C ILE A 72 -5.54 -10.88 1.40
N TRP A 73 -5.54 -10.23 2.56
CA TRP A 73 -5.11 -10.82 3.82
C TRP A 73 -5.94 -12.07 4.16
N GLY A 74 -7.27 -11.98 4.06
CA GLY A 74 -8.18 -13.07 4.34
C GLY A 74 -8.32 -14.13 3.24
N ALA A 75 -7.72 -13.94 2.06
CA ALA A 75 -7.80 -14.88 0.93
C ALA A 75 -6.67 -15.92 0.91
N GLY A 76 -5.97 -16.13 2.04
CA GLY A 76 -4.88 -17.10 2.17
C GLY A 76 -3.54 -16.49 2.58
N MET A 77 -3.35 -15.17 2.42
CA MET A 77 -2.08 -14.52 2.76
C MET A 77 -1.80 -14.58 4.26
N ALA A 78 -2.82 -14.47 5.12
CA ALA A 78 -2.65 -14.60 6.57
C ALA A 78 -2.13 -15.98 6.96
N GLU A 79 -2.71 -17.04 6.41
CA GLU A 79 -2.34 -18.43 6.66
C GLU A 79 -0.89 -18.69 6.25
N ASP A 80 -0.51 -18.26 5.03
CA ASP A 80 0.85 -18.39 4.53
C ASP A 80 1.85 -17.59 5.40
N PHE A 81 1.48 -16.39 5.81
CA PHE A 81 2.32 -15.56 6.67
C PHE A 81 2.59 -16.24 8.02
N PHE A 82 1.54 -16.70 8.71
CA PHE A 82 1.71 -17.37 10.01
C PHE A 82 2.45 -18.71 9.90
N PHE A 83 2.23 -19.45 8.81
CA PHE A 83 2.99 -20.67 8.53
C PHE A 83 4.49 -20.38 8.41
N LEU A 84 4.87 -19.38 7.59
CA LEU A 84 6.26 -18.98 7.40
C LEU A 84 6.88 -18.39 8.65
N GLN A 85 6.15 -17.56 9.40
CA GLN A 85 6.62 -16.99 10.65
C GLN A 85 6.97 -18.07 11.69
N LYS A 86 6.14 -19.12 11.80
CA LYS A 86 6.40 -20.26 12.69
C LYS A 86 7.63 -21.06 12.26
N GLN A 87 7.83 -21.22 10.96
CA GLN A 87 8.96 -21.97 10.41
C GLN A 87 10.28 -21.18 10.51
N TYR A 88 10.21 -19.86 10.42
CA TYR A 88 11.38 -18.96 10.39
C TYR A 88 11.21 -17.79 11.37
N PRO A 89 11.19 -18.04 12.69
CA PRO A 89 10.89 -17.01 13.69
C PRO A 89 11.92 -15.87 13.77
N GLU A 90 13.15 -16.12 13.29
CA GLU A 90 14.22 -15.12 13.29
C GLU A 90 14.29 -14.26 12.04
N TYR A 91 13.45 -14.52 11.03
CA TYR A 91 13.52 -13.79 9.78
C TYR A 91 12.91 -12.40 9.90
N GLU A 92 13.45 -11.46 9.12
CA GLU A 92 12.84 -10.17 8.90
C GLU A 92 11.64 -10.30 7.95
N VAL A 93 10.66 -9.42 8.11
CA VAL A 93 9.49 -9.29 7.24
C VAL A 93 9.69 -8.08 6.34
N TRP A 94 9.99 -8.34 5.08
CA TRP A 94 10.12 -7.31 4.05
C TRP A 94 8.80 -7.14 3.30
N ILE A 95 8.27 -5.92 3.30
CA ILE A 95 6.98 -5.58 2.72
C ILE A 95 7.23 -4.52 1.66
N THR A 96 6.76 -4.77 0.44
CA THR A 96 6.98 -3.85 -0.67
C THR A 96 5.78 -3.74 -1.57
N GLY A 97 5.71 -2.65 -2.33
CA GLY A 97 4.68 -2.47 -3.33
C GLY A 97 4.90 -1.23 -4.19
N HIS A 98 4.39 -1.30 -5.41
CA HIS A 98 4.40 -0.21 -6.37
C HIS A 98 2.98 0.32 -6.60
N SER A 99 2.83 1.64 -6.72
CA SER A 99 1.55 2.30 -6.98
C SER A 99 0.50 1.88 -5.93
N LEU A 100 -0.65 1.33 -6.34
CA LEU A 100 -1.65 0.73 -5.43
C LEU A 100 -1.02 -0.21 -4.39
N GLY A 101 -0.10 -1.07 -4.82
CA GLY A 101 0.58 -2.02 -3.95
C GLY A 101 1.39 -1.32 -2.85
N GLY A 102 1.87 -0.10 -3.09
CA GLY A 102 2.57 0.69 -2.07
C GLY A 102 1.66 1.04 -0.90
N SER A 103 0.42 1.49 -1.16
CA SER A 103 -0.54 1.74 -0.09
C SER A 103 -0.94 0.47 0.66
N LEU A 104 -1.12 -0.65 -0.06
CA LEU A 104 -1.40 -1.94 0.58
C LEU A 104 -0.23 -2.43 1.44
N ALA A 105 1.01 -2.22 0.99
CA ALA A 105 2.22 -2.51 1.75
C ALA A 105 2.30 -1.68 3.03
N SER A 106 1.98 -0.38 2.98
CA SER A 106 1.91 0.46 4.19
C SER A 106 0.85 -0.03 5.18
N LEU A 107 -0.33 -0.45 4.68
CA LEU A 107 -1.38 -1.02 5.54
C LEU A 107 -0.94 -2.35 6.14
N ALA A 108 -0.30 -3.23 5.37
CA ALA A 108 0.23 -4.49 5.87
C ALA A 108 1.27 -4.28 6.97
N ALA A 109 2.22 -3.35 6.77
CA ALA A 109 3.21 -2.99 7.78
C ALA A 109 2.55 -2.44 9.06
N SER A 110 1.60 -1.51 8.91
CA SER A 110 0.84 -0.96 10.04
C SER A 110 0.04 -2.04 10.77
N PHE A 111 -0.59 -2.95 10.03
CA PHE A 111 -1.36 -4.06 10.57
C PHE A 111 -0.47 -5.00 11.39
N LEU A 112 0.64 -5.48 10.82
CA LEU A 112 1.52 -6.45 11.49
C LEU A 112 2.14 -5.89 12.77
N VAL A 113 2.60 -4.63 12.72
CA VAL A 113 3.18 -3.96 13.90
C VAL A 113 2.10 -3.60 14.92
N GLY A 114 1.01 -2.96 14.47
CA GLY A 114 -0.06 -2.48 15.35
C GLY A 114 -0.88 -3.60 16.00
N SER A 115 -0.91 -4.80 15.41
CA SER A 115 -1.52 -6.00 16.01
C SER A 115 -0.55 -6.83 16.85
N HIS A 116 0.71 -6.43 16.96
CA HIS A 116 1.77 -7.18 17.62
C HIS A 116 2.01 -8.58 17.04
N ILE A 117 1.65 -8.80 15.77
CA ILE A 117 2.00 -10.03 15.04
C ILE A 117 3.51 -10.04 14.75
N ALA A 118 4.10 -8.88 14.45
CA ALA A 118 5.53 -8.74 14.22
C ALA A 118 6.12 -7.58 15.03
N GLU A 119 7.32 -7.80 15.55
CA GLU A 119 8.10 -6.76 16.23
C GLU A 119 8.49 -5.65 15.24
N PRO A 120 8.36 -4.36 15.60
CA PRO A 120 8.72 -3.24 14.72
C PRO A 120 10.13 -3.36 14.12
N SER A 121 11.09 -3.86 14.90
CA SER A 121 12.49 -4.00 14.48
C SER A 121 12.71 -5.01 13.37
N LYS A 122 11.85 -6.02 13.25
CA LYS A 122 11.88 -7.09 12.23
C LYS A 122 11.12 -6.71 10.96
N VAL A 123 10.33 -5.65 10.95
CA VAL A 123 9.55 -5.21 9.78
C VAL A 123 10.34 -4.17 8.98
N LYS A 124 10.46 -4.39 7.67
CA LYS A 124 11.05 -3.45 6.70
C LYS A 124 10.02 -3.15 5.62
N LEU A 125 9.63 -1.89 5.50
CA LEU A 125 8.73 -1.44 4.44
C LEU A 125 9.57 -0.77 3.34
N VAL A 126 9.23 -0.95 2.07
CA VAL A 126 9.79 -0.15 0.97
C VAL A 126 8.71 0.03 -0.08
N THR A 127 8.30 1.25 -0.40
CA THR A 127 7.22 1.48 -1.37
C THR A 127 7.68 2.38 -2.51
N PHE A 128 7.07 2.21 -3.69
CA PHE A 128 7.41 2.95 -4.89
C PHE A 128 6.16 3.61 -5.48
N GLY A 129 6.17 4.93 -5.63
CA GLY A 129 5.04 5.68 -6.19
C GLY A 129 3.74 5.46 -5.39
N GLN A 130 3.83 5.30 -4.07
CA GLN A 130 2.65 5.05 -3.24
C GLN A 130 1.70 6.26 -3.30
N PRO A 131 0.39 6.05 -3.51
CA PRO A 131 -0.58 7.10 -3.31
C PRO A 131 -0.78 7.35 -1.80
N ARG A 132 -1.41 8.47 -1.46
CA ARG A 132 -1.68 8.81 -0.06
C ARG A 132 -2.74 7.88 0.53
N THR A 133 -2.29 7.04 1.45
CA THR A 133 -3.09 5.97 2.05
C THR A 133 -4.09 6.47 3.11
N GLY A 134 -3.70 7.47 3.90
CA GLY A 134 -4.49 7.94 5.04
C GLY A 134 -4.28 9.41 5.37
N ASN A 135 -4.92 9.85 6.45
CA ASN A 135 -4.84 11.22 6.93
C ASN A 135 -3.55 11.45 7.74
N SER A 136 -3.33 12.69 8.20
CA SER A 136 -2.16 13.05 9.01
C SER A 136 -2.00 12.16 10.25
N ASN A 137 -3.09 11.84 10.95
CA ASN A 137 -3.04 10.95 12.12
C ASN A 137 -2.58 9.53 11.76
N PHE A 138 -3.03 8.98 10.63
CA PHE A 138 -2.50 7.72 10.12
C PHE A 138 -1.01 7.85 9.78
N SER A 139 -0.60 8.92 9.09
CA SER A 139 0.81 9.15 8.74
C SER A 139 1.71 9.22 9.97
N GLU A 140 1.30 9.95 11.01
CA GLU A 140 2.05 10.08 12.26
C GLU A 140 2.15 8.74 12.99
N THR A 141 1.03 8.03 13.10
CA THR A 141 1.02 6.71 13.75
C THR A 141 1.87 5.71 12.97
N HIS A 142 1.80 5.74 11.64
CA HIS A 142 2.58 4.86 10.76
C HIS A 142 4.08 5.16 10.84
N ASN A 143 4.49 6.43 10.94
CA ASN A 143 5.90 6.80 11.15
C ASN A 143 6.45 6.25 12.48
N ASN A 144 5.61 6.21 13.53
CA ASN A 144 6.00 5.63 14.81
C ASN A 144 6.06 4.08 14.79
N GLN A 145 5.40 3.44 13.80
CA GLN A 145 5.36 1.98 13.62
C GLN A 145 6.45 1.48 12.66
N ALA A 146 6.71 2.22 11.58
CA ALA A 146 7.64 1.86 10.53
C ALA A 146 9.08 2.20 10.97
N PHE A 147 9.81 1.19 11.43
CA PHE A 147 11.17 1.37 11.91
C PHE A 147 12.17 1.39 10.75
N TYR A 148 12.61 2.58 10.35
CA TYR A 148 13.86 2.76 9.63
C TYR A 148 14.89 3.31 10.61
N LYS A 149 16.00 2.57 10.79
CA LYS A 149 17.09 2.99 11.67
C LYS A 149 17.61 4.41 11.35
N GLU A 150 17.50 4.81 10.09
CA GLU A 150 17.97 6.10 9.56
C GLU A 150 16.84 7.04 9.10
N ASP A 151 15.58 6.68 9.40
CA ASP A 151 14.35 7.48 9.14
C ASP A 151 14.19 7.98 7.68
N MET A 152 14.91 7.36 6.71
CA MET A 152 15.01 7.80 5.32
C MET A 152 15.04 9.34 5.22
N ARG A 153 15.82 10.00 6.09
CA ARG A 153 16.04 11.45 6.07
C ARG A 153 17.09 11.78 5.02
N PRO A 154 16.95 12.86 4.23
CA PRO A 154 17.83 13.17 3.10
C PRO A 154 19.32 13.12 3.44
N ASP A 155 19.67 13.40 4.69
CA ASP A 155 21.06 13.38 5.18
C ASP A 155 21.67 11.96 5.23
N ASN A 156 20.85 10.90 5.18
CA ASN A 156 21.25 9.50 5.38
C ASN A 156 21.08 8.61 4.14
N TYR A 157 20.62 9.15 3.01
CA TYR A 157 20.54 8.41 1.74
C TYR A 157 20.74 9.34 0.54
N LYS A 158 21.28 8.81 -0.55
CA LYS A 158 21.47 9.58 -1.79
C LYS A 158 20.22 9.48 -2.65
N ILE A 159 19.58 10.63 -2.92
CA ILE A 159 18.53 10.73 -3.93
C ILE A 159 19.20 10.75 -5.30
N CYS A 160 18.79 9.84 -6.19
CA CYS A 160 19.25 9.84 -7.57
C CYS A 160 18.43 10.85 -8.38
N GLU A 161 18.94 12.06 -8.56
CA GLU A 161 18.25 13.14 -9.30
C GLU A 161 18.38 13.03 -10.84
N GLY A 162 18.71 11.85 -11.37
CA GLY A 162 18.80 11.62 -12.82
C GLY A 162 20.00 12.28 -13.52
N GLY A 163 20.96 12.85 -12.77
CA GLY A 163 22.27 13.26 -13.31
C GLY A 163 23.23 12.07 -13.41
N TYR A 164 24.13 12.11 -14.41
CA TYR A 164 25.17 11.10 -14.64
C TYR A 164 25.80 10.60 -13.33
N PHE A 165 25.69 9.31 -13.08
CA PHE A 165 26.42 8.64 -12.01
C PHE A 165 27.92 8.72 -12.31
N SER A 166 28.66 9.56 -11.60
CA SER A 166 30.07 9.26 -11.33
C SER A 166 30.10 8.36 -10.10
N LEU A 167 30.19 7.05 -10.34
CA LEU A 167 30.59 6.09 -9.31
C LEU A 167 32.06 6.35 -8.93
N PRO A 168 32.46 6.16 -7.66
CA PRO A 168 33.88 6.11 -7.29
C PRO A 168 34.59 4.91 -7.92
#